data_AF-A0AAV4RMC2-F1
#
_entry.id   AF-A0AAV4RMC2-F1
#
_cell.length_a   1.000
_cell.length_b   1.000
_cell.length_c   1.000
_cell.angle_alpha   90.00
_cell.angle_beta   90.00
_cell.angle_gamma   90.00
#
_symmetry.space_group_name_H-M   'P 1'
#
loop_
_entity.id
_entity.type
_entity.pdbx_description
1 polymer ?
#
loop_
_entity_poly.entity_id
_entity_poly.type
_entity_poly.pdbx_seq_one_letter_code
_entity_poly.pdbx_strand_id
1 'polypeptide(L)'
;MADKSNDKRNAYIYQWIIENFSYCWQKKGEEMKSPHFVVESMEDTKWMLSLYPRGNTNGSYVGFYLNRADDSKGPDCFDLESELSFLNADGTVLKTFGVLKDKFTKGKGWGRHEFQTRKKCFLKREQSTCQEIS
;
A
#
# COMPACT_ATOMS: atom_id res chain seq x y z
N MET A 1 -3.14 -13.31 38.84
CA MET A 1 -2.03 -12.33 38.78
C MET A 1 -1.88 -11.91 37.32
N ALA A 2 -1.69 -10.61 37.11
CA ALA A 2 -1.58 -9.93 35.81
C ALA A 2 -0.42 -10.51 34.98
N ASP A 3 -0.46 -10.48 33.65
CA ASP A 3 -0.12 -9.26 32.94
C ASP A 3 -0.87 -9.14 31.60
N LYS A 4 -1.81 -8.18 31.55
CA LYS A 4 -2.28 -7.62 30.28
C LYS A 4 -1.23 -6.58 29.91
N SER A 5 -0.20 -6.99 29.17
CA SER A 5 0.67 -6.04 28.49
C SER A 5 -0.17 -5.33 27.42
N ASN A 6 -0.86 -4.27 27.86
CA ASN A 6 -1.40 -3.24 26.99
C ASN A 6 -0.22 -2.44 26.45
N ASP A 7 0.56 -3.09 25.61
CA ASP A 7 1.64 -2.49 24.85
C ASP A 7 0.95 -1.58 23.84
N LYS A 8 0.84 -0.29 24.16
CA LYS A 8 0.38 0.74 23.22
C LYS A 8 1.41 0.77 22.09
N ARG A 9 1.28 -0.14 21.13
CA ARG A 9 1.94 0.02 19.83
C ARG A 9 1.41 1.33 19.27
N ASN A 10 2.28 2.31 19.14
CA ASN A 10 2.01 3.55 18.42
C ASN A 10 1.87 3.19 16.93
N ALA A 11 0.72 2.63 16.58
CA ALA A 11 0.38 2.26 15.22
C ALA A 11 -0.12 3.50 14.49
N TYR A 12 0.50 3.81 13.36
CA TYR A 12 0.04 4.84 12.44
C TYR A 12 -0.61 4.17 11.23
N ILE A 13 -1.81 4.61 10.87
CA ILE A 13 -2.55 4.09 9.72
C ILE A 13 -2.63 5.19 8.67
N TYR A 14 -2.10 4.90 7.48
CA TYR A 14 -2.23 5.75 6.31
C TYR A 14 -3.08 5.07 5.25
N GLN A 15 -4.10 5.77 4.76
CA GLN A 15 -4.96 5.29 3.68
C GLN A 15 -4.82 6.17 2.45
N TRP A 16 -4.56 5.55 1.31
CA TRP A 16 -4.49 6.21 0.01
C TRP A 16 -5.59 5.68 -0.90
N ILE A 17 -6.52 6.56 -1.27
CA ILE A 17 -7.63 6.25 -2.18
C ILE A 17 -7.23 6.71 -3.59
N ILE A 18 -7.32 5.79 -4.56
CA ILE A 18 -7.06 6.08 -5.97
C ILE A 18 -8.38 6.04 -6.72
N GLU A 19 -8.88 7.21 -7.09
CA GLU A 19 -10.07 7.34 -7.91
C GLU A 19 -9.77 6.94 -9.36
N ASN A 20 -10.80 6.45 -10.06
CA ASN A 20 -10.71 6.13 -11.49
C ASN A 20 -9.54 5.17 -11.82
N PHE A 21 -9.23 4.21 -10.93
CA PHE A 21 -8.10 3.29 -11.08
C PHE A 21 -8.09 2.51 -12.40
N SER A 22 -9.27 2.22 -12.98
CA SER A 22 -9.39 1.62 -14.31
C SER A 22 -8.77 2.46 -15.43
N TYR A 23 -8.64 3.76 -15.23
CA TYR A 23 -8.00 4.72 -16.12
C TYR A 23 -6.52 4.96 -15.75
N CYS A 24 -5.86 4.03 -15.06
CA CYS A 24 -4.40 4.10 -14.89
C CYS A 24 -3.67 3.77 -16.20
N TRP A 25 -2.99 4.77 -16.78
CA TRP A 25 -2.31 4.68 -18.08
C TRP A 25 -0.81 4.35 -17.92
N GLN A 26 -0.34 4.23 -16.68
CA GLN A 26 1.04 3.87 -16.35
C GLN A 26 1.45 2.59 -17.07
N LYS A 27 2.62 2.61 -17.69
CA LYS A 27 3.24 1.45 -18.34
C LYS A 27 3.86 0.53 -17.28
N LYS A 28 4.32 -0.66 -17.72
CA LYS A 28 5.11 -1.55 -16.87
C LYS A 28 6.36 -0.81 -16.39
N GLY A 29 6.68 -0.90 -15.11
CA GLY A 29 7.79 -0.17 -14.50
C GLY A 29 7.49 1.29 -14.12
N GLU A 30 6.34 1.84 -14.54
CA GLU A 30 5.90 3.17 -14.10
C GLU A 30 5.06 3.05 -12.83
N GLU A 31 5.35 3.92 -11.86
CA GLU A 31 4.66 3.97 -10.57
C GLU A 31 3.73 5.18 -10.44
N MET A 32 2.73 5.02 -9.59
CA MET A 32 1.98 6.10 -8.97
C MET A 32 2.47 6.26 -7.54
N LYS A 33 2.61 7.50 -7.08
CA LYS A 33 3.03 7.83 -5.72
C LYS A 33 1.88 8.48 -4.97
N SER A 34 1.68 8.09 -3.72
CA SER A 34 0.79 8.83 -2.82
C SER A 34 1.40 10.19 -2.47
N PRO A 35 0.61 11.12 -1.92
CA PRO A 35 1.15 12.22 -1.15
C PRO A 35 2.09 11.72 -0.06
N HIS A 36 3.08 12.54 0.28
CA HIS A 36 3.94 12.25 1.41
C HIS A 36 3.18 12.44 2.72
N PHE A 37 3.48 11.61 3.71
CA PHE A 37 3.00 11.76 5.08
C PHE A 37 4.18 11.72 6.05
N VAL A 38 4.07 12.52 7.11
CA VAL A 38 5.07 12.60 8.18
C VAL A 38 4.47 11.98 9.42
N VAL A 39 5.25 11.12 10.10
CA VAL A 39 4.80 10.44 11.31
C VAL A 39 5.63 10.93 12.48
N GLU A 40 5.06 11.83 13.28
CA GLU A 40 5.73 12.47 14.42
C GLU A 40 6.20 11.42 15.46
N SER A 41 5.36 10.42 15.73
CA SER A 41 5.68 9.32 16.63
C SER A 41 6.80 8.40 16.12
N MET A 42 7.24 8.60 14.88
CA MET A 42 8.37 7.90 14.26
C MET A 42 9.47 8.90 13.92
N GLU A 43 9.77 9.83 14.83
CA GLU A 43 10.88 10.79 14.72
C GLU A 43 10.74 11.71 13.49
N ASP A 44 9.51 12.18 13.23
CA ASP A 44 9.17 12.99 12.06
C ASP A 44 9.62 12.37 10.72
N THR A 45 9.69 11.04 10.64
CA THR A 45 10.04 10.36 9.40
C THR A 45 8.98 10.58 8.33
N LYS A 46 9.43 10.73 7.08
CA LYS A 46 8.61 11.07 5.92
C LYS A 46 8.52 9.89 4.98
N TRP A 47 7.29 9.57 4.58
CA TRP A 47 6.95 8.34 3.89
C TRP A 47 6.00 8.61 2.73
N MET A 48 5.94 7.66 1.79
CA MET A 48 4.94 7.61 0.73
C MET A 48 4.68 6.17 0.31
N LEU A 49 3.52 5.92 -0.26
CA LEU A 49 3.20 4.67 -0.91
C LEU A 49 3.50 4.75 -2.40
N SER A 50 4.08 3.69 -2.97
CA SER A 50 4.21 3.52 -4.42
C SER A 50 3.42 2.32 -4.90
N LEU A 51 2.68 2.53 -5.99
CA LEU A 51 1.90 1.50 -6.66
C LEU A 51 2.36 1.38 -8.10
N TYR A 52 2.61 0.17 -8.59
CA TYR A 52 2.91 -0.13 -9.98
C TYR A 52 1.69 -0.84 -10.59
N PRO A 53 0.75 -0.13 -11.25
CA PRO A 53 -0.52 -0.72 -11.71
C PRO A 53 -0.34 -1.81 -12.77
N ARG A 54 0.79 -1.76 -13.50
CA ARG A 54 1.22 -2.77 -14.49
C ARG A 54 2.49 -3.50 -14.07
N GLY A 55 2.74 -3.55 -12.76
CA GLY A 55 3.88 -4.23 -12.15
C GLY A 55 5.21 -3.55 -12.43
N ASN A 56 6.16 -3.75 -11.51
CA ASN A 56 7.53 -3.30 -11.71
C ASN A 56 8.26 -4.27 -12.67
N THR A 57 8.27 -5.55 -12.32
CA THR A 57 8.94 -6.62 -13.10
C THR A 57 7.97 -7.55 -13.82
N ASN A 58 6.79 -7.82 -13.25
CA ASN A 58 5.78 -8.71 -13.83
C ASN A 58 4.50 -7.96 -14.20
N GLY A 59 4.19 -7.90 -15.50
CA GLY A 59 3.05 -7.17 -16.06
C GLY A 59 1.67 -7.72 -15.71
N SER A 60 1.62 -8.91 -15.11
CA SER A 60 0.38 -9.59 -14.68
C SER A 60 -0.06 -9.20 -13.28
N TYR A 61 0.80 -8.52 -12.52
CA TYR A 61 0.56 -8.15 -11.13
C TYR A 61 0.64 -6.63 -10.92
N VAL A 62 0.04 -6.19 -9.82
CA VAL A 62 0.22 -4.87 -9.25
C VAL A 62 1.32 -4.97 -8.19
N GLY A 63 2.33 -4.11 -8.30
CA GLY A 63 3.35 -3.95 -7.28
C GLY A 63 2.95 -2.89 -6.26
N PHE A 64 3.24 -3.10 -4.99
CA PHE A 64 2.87 -2.16 -3.91
C PHE A 64 3.95 -2.08 -2.84
N TYR A 65 4.35 -0.87 -2.49
CA TYR A 65 5.51 -0.58 -1.64
C TYR A 65 5.27 0.60 -0.71
N LEU A 66 5.89 0.54 0.46
CA LEU A 66 6.11 1.68 1.34
C LEU A 66 7.53 2.20 1.10
N ASN A 67 7.69 3.51 0.89
CA ASN A 67 8.98 4.14 0.67
C ASN A 67 9.23 5.21 1.71
N ARG A 68 10.47 5.27 2.19
CA ARG A 68 10.97 6.38 2.99
C ARG A 68 11.55 7.45 2.08
N ALA A 69 11.15 8.70 2.27
CA ALA A 69 11.66 9.80 1.46
C ALA A 69 13.16 10.03 1.69
N ASP A 70 13.86 10.50 0.65
CA ASP A 70 15.28 10.87 0.72
C ASP A 70 15.54 12.00 1.72
N ASP A 71 14.61 12.96 1.77
CA ASP A 71 14.65 14.12 2.66
C ASP A 71 14.01 13.86 4.03
N SER A 72 13.75 12.58 4.37
CA SER A 72 13.19 12.20 5.67
C SER A 72 14.12 12.63 6.81
N LYS A 73 13.53 13.16 7.89
CA LYS A 73 14.20 13.30 9.19
C LYS A 73 14.43 11.93 9.85
N GLY A 74 15.01 11.95 11.04
CA GLY A 74 15.33 10.76 11.83
C GLY A 74 16.66 10.10 11.43
N PRO A 75 16.96 8.93 12.01
CA PRO A 75 18.21 8.20 11.78
C PRO A 75 18.35 7.75 10.33
N ASP A 76 19.57 7.54 9.85
CA ASP A 76 19.81 7.07 8.49
C ASP A 76 19.17 5.72 8.19
N CYS A 77 18.91 4.96 9.25
CA CYS A 77 18.35 3.64 9.25
C CYS A 77 17.24 3.56 10.29
N PHE A 78 16.03 3.16 9.88
CA PHE A 78 14.86 3.09 10.74
C PHE A 78 14.23 1.70 10.65
N ASP A 79 14.17 0.98 11.76
CA ASP A 79 13.54 -0.34 11.83
C ASP A 79 12.03 -0.16 12.04
N LEU A 80 11.24 -0.68 11.10
CA LEU A 80 9.79 -0.51 11.10
C LEU A 80 9.09 -1.85 10.86
N GLU A 81 8.12 -2.15 11.73
CA GLU A 81 7.12 -3.17 11.45
C GLU A 81 5.96 -2.52 10.68
N SER A 82 5.75 -2.93 9.43
CA SER A 82 4.71 -2.37 8.57
C SER A 82 3.81 -3.45 8.00
N GLU A 83 2.55 -3.12 7.78
CA GLU A 83 1.59 -3.98 7.08
C GLU A 83 1.03 -3.23 5.88
N LEU A 84 0.94 -3.92 4.74
CA LEU A 84 0.39 -3.35 3.51
C LEU A 84 -0.90 -4.08 3.15
N SER A 85 -1.98 -3.34 2.94
CA SER A 85 -3.30 -3.90 2.66
C SER A 85 -3.98 -3.19 1.50
N PHE A 86 -4.62 -3.97 0.61
CA PHE A 86 -5.64 -3.46 -0.31
C PHE A 86 -7.01 -3.62 0.34
N LEU A 87 -7.83 -2.58 0.19
CA LEU A 87 -9.18 -2.53 0.69
C LEU A 87 -10.17 -2.63 -0.49
N ASN A 88 -11.34 -3.20 -0.22
CA ASN A 88 -12.50 -3.10 -1.09
C ASN A 88 -13.09 -1.68 -1.02
N ALA A 89 -14.01 -1.35 -1.94
CA ALA A 89 -14.71 -0.06 -1.94
C ALA A 89 -15.52 0.21 -0.66
N ASP A 90 -15.96 -0.84 0.04
CA ASP A 90 -16.66 -0.77 1.33
C ASP A 90 -15.69 -0.63 2.54
N GLY A 91 -14.39 -0.53 2.30
CA GLY A 91 -13.36 -0.42 3.33
C GLY A 91 -12.92 -1.75 3.95
N THR A 92 -13.53 -2.88 3.59
CA THR A 92 -13.10 -4.20 4.08
C THR A 92 -11.77 -4.62 3.46
N VAL A 93 -10.98 -5.42 4.17
CA VAL A 93 -9.68 -5.91 3.67
C VAL A 93 -9.88 -6.89 2.51
N LEU A 94 -9.35 -6.56 1.33
CA LEU A 94 -9.31 -7.43 0.16
C LEU A 94 -8.11 -8.38 0.19
N LYS A 95 -6.95 -7.85 0.58
CA LYS A 95 -5.70 -8.61 0.71
C LYS A 95 -4.73 -7.85 1.60
N THR A 96 -4.15 -8.58 2.54
CA THR A 96 -3.05 -8.12 3.37
C THR A 96 -1.77 -8.83 2.98
N PHE A 97 -0.68 -8.09 2.93
CA PHE A 97 0.66 -8.65 3.00
C PHE A 97 1.13 -8.50 4.43
N GLY A 98 1.44 -9.65 5.05
CA GLY A 98 1.72 -9.72 6.49
C GLY A 98 2.86 -8.81 6.94
N VAL A 99 3.04 -8.71 8.26
CA VAL A 99 3.96 -7.77 8.88
C VAL A 99 5.38 -7.92 8.32
N LEU A 100 5.82 -6.87 7.64
CA LEU A 100 7.18 -6.65 7.19
C LEU A 100 7.96 -6.04 8.34
N LYS A 101 8.96 -6.76 8.85
CA LYS A 101 9.98 -6.20 9.75
C LYS A 101 11.17 -5.83 8.90
N ASP A 102 11.22 -4.59 8.49
CA ASP A 102 12.23 -4.12 7.54
C ASP A 102 12.98 -2.90 8.05
N LYS A 103 14.20 -2.80 7.53
CA LYS A 103 15.11 -1.70 7.80
C LYS A 103 15.04 -0.70 6.65
N PHE A 104 14.52 0.49 6.93
CA PHE A 104 14.33 1.55 5.94
C PHE A 104 15.44 2.58 6.04
N THR A 105 16.31 2.62 5.03
CA THR A 105 17.19 3.77 4.81
C THR A 105 16.48 4.85 4.01
N LYS A 106 16.94 6.10 4.12
CA LYS A 106 16.43 7.22 3.32
C LYS A 106 16.49 6.86 1.82
N GLY A 107 15.42 7.15 1.09
CA GLY A 107 15.32 6.85 -0.35
C GLY A 107 15.01 5.40 -0.71
N LYS A 108 14.83 4.51 0.27
CA LYS A 108 14.54 3.09 0.03
C LYS A 108 13.12 2.75 0.44
N GLY A 109 12.61 1.68 -0.16
CA GLY A 109 11.30 1.15 0.15
C GLY A 109 11.25 -0.36 0.09
N TRP A 110 10.27 -0.90 0.77
CA TRP A 110 10.00 -2.33 0.88
C TRP A 110 8.53 -2.61 0.58
N GLY A 111 8.27 -3.81 0.08
CA GLY A 111 6.93 -4.17 -0.38
C GLY A 111 6.93 -5.43 -1.23
N ARG A 112 5.91 -5.57 -2.08
CA ARG A 112 5.72 -6.76 -2.89
C ARG A 112 5.56 -6.39 -4.37
N HIS A 113 6.44 -6.93 -5.21
CA HIS A 113 6.36 -6.78 -6.67
C HIS A 113 5.14 -7.50 -7.27
N GLU A 114 4.67 -8.57 -6.62
CA GLU A 114 3.45 -9.32 -6.96
C GLU A 114 2.42 -9.25 -5.83
N PHE A 115 1.94 -8.04 -5.51
CA PHE A 115 1.00 -7.83 -4.41
C PHE A 115 -0.38 -8.40 -4.74
N GLN A 116 -0.95 -8.09 -5.91
CA GLN A 116 -2.25 -8.60 -6.37
C GLN A 116 -2.25 -8.80 -7.88
N THR A 117 -2.99 -9.81 -8.36
CA THR A 117 -3.17 -9.99 -9.81
C THR A 117 -3.93 -8.80 -10.39
N ARG A 118 -3.51 -8.31 -11.56
CA ARG A 118 -4.22 -7.22 -12.24
C ARG A 118 -5.64 -7.62 -12.59
N LYS A 119 -5.86 -8.87 -12.98
CA LYS A 119 -7.21 -9.40 -13.21
C LYS A 119 -8.10 -9.10 -11.99
N LYS A 120 -7.68 -9.41 -10.77
CA LYS A 120 -8.48 -9.13 -9.57
C LYS A 120 -8.70 -7.63 -9.28
N CYS A 121 -7.76 -6.74 -9.62
CA CYS A 121 -7.93 -5.29 -9.41
C CYS A 121 -8.78 -4.60 -10.50
N PHE A 122 -8.78 -5.13 -11.73
CA PHE A 122 -9.40 -4.50 -12.91
C PHE A 122 -10.64 -5.24 -13.42
N LEU A 123 -10.99 -6.39 -12.85
CA LEU A 123 -12.26 -7.05 -13.15
C LEU A 123 -13.41 -6.14 -12.67
N LYS A 124 -14.21 -5.66 -13.62
CA LYS A 124 -15.53 -5.11 -13.31
C LYS A 124 -16.32 -6.20 -12.60
N ARG A 125 -16.91 -5.89 -11.44
CA ARG A 125 -18.08 -6.64 -11.00
C ARG A 125 -19.17 -6.29 -12.01
N GLU A 126 -19.46 -7.20 -12.93
CA GLU A 126 -20.69 -7.09 -13.70
C GLU A 126 -21.84 -7.16 -12.69
N GLN A 127 -22.45 -6.02 -12.38
CA GLN A 127 -23.77 -6.00 -11.77
C GLN A 127 -24.77 -6.04 -12.92
N SER A 128 -25.29 -7.25 -13.11
CA SER A 128 -26.65 -7.59 -13.50
C SER A 128 -27.24 -6.81 -14.68
N THR A 129 -27.16 -7.40 -15.87
CA THR A 129 -28.19 -7.20 -16.89
C THR A 129 -29.53 -7.59 -16.27
N CYS A 130 -30.34 -6.61 -15.86
CA CYS A 130 -31.77 -6.85 -15.72
C CYS A 130 -32.26 -7.19 -17.14
N GLN A 131 -32.53 -8.46 -17.38
CA GLN A 131 -33.28 -8.87 -18.56
C GLN A 131 -34.64 -8.17 -18.50
N GLU A 132 -34.96 -7.42 -19.55
CA GLU A 132 -36.32 -6.98 -19.82
C GLU A 132 -37.23 -8.20 -19.82
N ILE A 133 -38.24 -8.20 -18.95
CA ILE A 133 -39.39 -9.09 -19.10
C ILE A 133 -40.49 -8.25 -19.75
N SER A 134 -40.86 -8.74 -20.94
CA SER A 134 -42.03 -8.48 -21.79
C SER A 134 -43.25 -7.82 -21.14
#